data_AF-A0A9P0PUC0-F1
#
_entry.id   AF-A0A9P0PUC0-F1
#
_cell.length_a   1.000
_cell.length_b   1.000
_cell.length_c   1.000
_cell.angle_alpha   90.00
_cell.angle_beta   90.00
_cell.angle_gamma   90.00
#
_symmetry.space_group_name_H-M   'P 1'
#
loop_
_entity.id
_entity.type
_entity.pdbx_description
1 polymer ?
#
loop_
_entity_poly.entity_id
_entity_poly.type
_entity_poly.pdbx_seq_one_letter_code
_entity_poly.pdbx_strand_id
1 'polypeptide(L)'
;MNTITDSDDYTTDEGKRKRGDTEEIFKKSKKLSKSPIKVVQSKEDIMTQMMGLLTTTDVKKIKQNQAECGKDVNALYEEIKQLRKEQNEYKKEVNILREENEQVKKEVEQLRQKITISKGIIEKTESEKKKKKHCYTRISLTYGKTANLREKMVSFIGEKLKVAVTVSGTRKLSEKV
;
A
#
# COMPACT_ATOMS: atom_id res chain seq x y z
N MET A 1 -33.15 -94.55 -11.36
CA MET A 1 -33.53 -95.46 -12.47
C MET A 1 -32.32 -95.53 -13.39
N ASN A 2 -31.50 -96.60 -13.31
CA ASN A 2 -31.65 -97.85 -14.09
C ASN A 2 -31.66 -97.51 -15.60
N THR A 3 -30.78 -98.02 -16.47
CA THR A 3 -30.08 -99.31 -16.51
C THR A 3 -28.90 -99.30 -17.48
N ILE A 4 -27.88 -100.10 -17.14
CA ILE A 4 -26.86 -100.71 -18.02
C ILE A 4 -27.55 -101.75 -18.93
N THR A 5 -27.06 -101.92 -20.17
CA THR A 5 -26.83 -103.20 -20.90
C THR A 5 -26.24 -102.85 -22.27
N ASP A 6 -24.93 -103.06 -22.50
CA ASP A 6 -24.31 -104.28 -23.05
C ASP A 6 -24.77 -104.66 -24.46
N SER A 7 -23.83 -104.63 -25.41
CA SER A 7 -23.77 -105.64 -26.47
C SER A 7 -22.34 -105.72 -27.00
N ASP A 8 -21.70 -106.83 -26.67
CA ASP A 8 -20.44 -107.31 -27.26
C ASP A 8 -20.64 -107.60 -28.75
N ASP A 9 -19.67 -107.18 -29.58
CA ASP A 9 -19.49 -107.69 -30.93
C ASP A 9 -18.07 -108.27 -31.03
N TYR A 10 -18.01 -109.60 -31.07
CA TYR A 10 -16.81 -110.39 -31.30
C TYR A 10 -16.73 -110.74 -32.78
N THR A 11 -15.80 -110.14 -33.54
CA THR A 11 -15.13 -110.86 -34.64
C THR A 11 -13.75 -110.26 -34.97
N THR A 12 -12.74 -111.05 -34.63
CA THR A 12 -11.41 -111.30 -35.20
C THR A 12 -10.97 -110.54 -36.47
N ASP A 13 -9.78 -109.92 -36.42
CA ASP A 13 -8.83 -109.97 -37.55
C ASP A 13 -7.39 -110.01 -37.05
N GLU A 14 -6.69 -111.07 -37.47
CA GLU A 14 -5.27 -111.31 -37.21
C GLU A 14 -4.43 -110.49 -38.17
N GLY A 15 -3.48 -109.66 -37.69
CA GLY A 15 -2.80 -108.79 -38.64
C GLY A 15 -1.54 -108.07 -38.21
N LYS A 16 -0.52 -108.81 -37.80
CA LYS A 16 0.92 -108.45 -37.96
C LYS A 16 1.44 -107.27 -37.13
N ARG A 17 2.17 -107.64 -36.07
CA ARG A 17 3.24 -106.85 -35.47
C ARG A 17 4.27 -106.46 -36.54
N LYS A 18 4.32 -105.18 -36.94
CA LYS A 18 5.52 -104.59 -37.56
C LYS A 18 6.30 -103.85 -36.48
N ARG A 19 7.44 -104.43 -36.09
CA ARG A 19 8.53 -103.72 -35.43
C ARG A 19 9.04 -102.65 -36.42
N GLY A 20 8.83 -101.39 -36.08
CA GLY A 20 9.37 -100.23 -36.80
C GLY A 20 10.08 -99.31 -35.81
N ASP A 21 11.40 -99.32 -35.92
CA ASP A 21 12.33 -98.21 -35.69
C ASP A 21 12.30 -97.48 -34.34
N THR A 22 13.17 -97.95 -33.44
CA THR A 22 13.58 -97.33 -32.18
C THR A 22 14.34 -95.99 -32.32
N GLU A 23 14.25 -95.31 -33.47
CA GLU A 23 14.98 -94.05 -33.74
C GLU A 23 14.14 -92.78 -33.54
N GLU A 24 12.82 -92.89 -33.31
CA GLU A 24 11.97 -91.71 -33.04
C GLU A 24 11.82 -91.34 -31.55
N ILE A 25 12.34 -92.15 -30.62
CA ILE A 25 12.12 -91.96 -29.17
C ILE A 25 13.00 -90.84 -28.59
N PHE A 26 14.09 -90.44 -29.27
CA PHE A 26 15.04 -89.42 -28.76
C PHE A 26 14.80 -87.97 -29.23
N LYS A 27 13.71 -87.67 -29.97
CA LYS A 27 13.42 -86.30 -30.43
C LYS A 27 12.52 -85.48 -29.50
N LYS A 28 12.06 -86.01 -28.36
CA LYS A 28 11.11 -85.31 -27.45
C LYS A 28 11.71 -84.79 -26.12
N SER A 29 13.03 -84.79 -25.94
CA SER A 29 13.65 -84.38 -24.66
C SER A 29 14.83 -83.41 -24.83
N LYS A 30 14.53 -82.14 -25.07
CA LYS A 30 15.39 -81.01 -24.68
C LYS A 30 14.55 -79.87 -24.11
N LYS A 31 13.99 -80.07 -22.90
CA LYS A 31 13.65 -78.94 -22.03
C LYS A 31 14.96 -78.37 -21.49
N LEU A 32 15.57 -77.45 -22.22
CA LEU A 32 16.60 -76.59 -21.66
C LEU A 32 15.88 -75.64 -20.70
N SER A 33 16.08 -75.83 -19.39
CA SER A 33 15.82 -74.76 -18.44
C SER A 33 16.72 -73.59 -18.84
N LYS A 34 16.15 -72.57 -19.49
CA LYS A 34 16.82 -71.28 -19.61
C LYS A 34 16.88 -70.69 -18.21
N SER A 35 17.97 -70.94 -17.50
CA SER A 35 18.35 -70.13 -16.35
C SER A 35 18.40 -68.67 -16.82
N PRO A 36 17.93 -67.68 -16.03
CA PRO A 36 18.02 -66.28 -16.43
C PRO A 36 19.47 -65.95 -16.80
N ILE A 37 19.70 -65.58 -18.05
CA ILE A 37 21.01 -65.08 -18.49
C ILE A 37 21.23 -63.79 -17.71
N LYS A 38 22.16 -63.82 -16.73
CA LYS A 38 22.68 -62.58 -16.15
C LYS A 38 23.36 -61.84 -17.29
N VAL A 39 22.71 -60.79 -17.80
CA VAL A 39 23.33 -59.84 -18.71
C VAL A 39 24.49 -59.24 -17.93
N VAL A 40 25.71 -59.70 -18.20
CA VAL A 40 26.93 -59.10 -17.65
C VAL A 40 27.13 -57.81 -18.44
N GLN A 41 26.58 -56.70 -17.94
CA GLN A 41 26.85 -55.38 -18.51
C GLN A 41 28.36 -55.14 -18.47
N SER A 42 28.94 -54.74 -19.61
CA SER A 42 30.36 -54.41 -19.64
C SER A 42 30.62 -53.16 -18.79
N LYS A 43 31.85 -52.98 -18.31
CA LYS A 43 32.23 -51.75 -17.59
C LYS A 43 31.99 -50.50 -18.45
N GLU A 44 32.10 -50.64 -19.77
CA GLU A 44 31.82 -49.60 -20.75
C GLU A 44 30.32 -49.25 -20.77
N ASP A 45 29.43 -50.25 -20.82
CA ASP A 45 27.96 -50.02 -20.79
C ASP A 45 27.52 -49.30 -19.50
N ILE A 46 28.09 -49.70 -18.36
CA ILE A 46 27.80 -49.07 -17.06
C ILE A 46 28.29 -47.61 -17.06
N MET A 47 29.48 -47.36 -17.62
CA MET A 47 30.03 -46.01 -17.72
C MET A 47 29.21 -45.12 -18.66
N THR A 48 28.78 -45.65 -19.82
CA THR A 48 27.91 -44.94 -20.76
C THR A 48 26.54 -44.64 -20.13
N GLN A 49 25.97 -45.57 -19.38
CA GLN A 49 24.71 -45.36 -18.67
C GLN A 49 24.84 -44.31 -17.56
N MET A 50 25.90 -44.37 -16.75
CA MET A 50 26.18 -43.36 -15.72
C MET A 50 26.39 -41.97 -16.34
N MET A 51 27.17 -41.87 -17.42
CA MET A 51 27.43 -40.61 -18.12
C MET A 51 26.16 -40.06 -18.78
N GLY A 52 25.33 -40.92 -19.36
CA GLY A 52 24.02 -40.54 -19.92
C GLY A 52 23.07 -40.01 -18.84
N LEU A 53 23.03 -40.64 -17.66
CA LEU A 53 22.21 -40.17 -16.54
C LEU A 53 22.69 -38.81 -16.02
N LEU A 54 23.99 -38.68 -15.70
CA LEU A 54 24.59 -37.42 -15.22
C LEU A 54 24.37 -36.26 -16.22
N THR A 55 24.68 -36.48 -17.50
CA THR A 55 24.55 -35.43 -18.51
C THR A 55 23.11 -35.06 -18.80
N THR A 56 22.16 -35.99 -18.76
CA THR A 56 20.76 -35.69 -19.11
C THR A 56 19.96 -35.11 -17.95
N THR A 57 20.16 -35.58 -16.71
CA THR A 57 19.40 -35.08 -15.56
C THR A 57 19.91 -33.72 -15.11
N ASP A 58 21.22 -33.53 -15.07
CA ASP A 58 21.81 -32.29 -14.55
C ASP A 58 21.62 -31.15 -15.55
N VAL A 59 21.78 -31.41 -16.86
CA VAL A 59 21.47 -30.42 -17.89
C VAL A 59 19.99 -30.04 -17.88
N LYS A 60 19.06 -30.98 -17.64
CA LYS A 60 17.63 -30.66 -17.51
C LYS A 60 17.36 -29.78 -16.28
N LYS A 61 17.92 -30.12 -15.12
CA LYS A 61 17.80 -29.31 -13.90
C LYS A 61 18.39 -27.91 -14.08
N ILE A 62 19.57 -27.81 -14.69
CA ILE A 62 20.21 -26.52 -15.00
C ILE A 62 19.31 -25.67 -15.90
N LYS A 63 18.74 -26.24 -16.97
CA LYS A 63 17.81 -25.53 -17.85
C LYS A 63 16.55 -25.06 -17.12
N GLN A 64 16.00 -25.89 -16.24
CA GLN A 64 14.85 -25.51 -15.42
C GLN A 64 15.19 -24.34 -14.49
N ASN A 65 16.30 -24.44 -13.74
CA ASN A 65 16.78 -23.39 -12.85
C ASN A 65 17.08 -22.09 -13.61
N GLN A 66 17.65 -22.17 -14.82
CA GLN A 66 17.88 -21.01 -15.69
C GLN A 66 16.56 -20.36 -16.12
N ALA A 67 15.54 -21.16 -16.46
CA ALA A 67 14.22 -20.65 -16.82
C ALA A 67 13.51 -19.99 -15.63
N GLU A 68 13.62 -20.56 -14.43
CA GLU A 68 13.09 -19.97 -13.20
C GLU A 68 13.82 -18.66 -12.87
N CYS A 69 15.15 -18.65 -12.87
CA CYS A 69 15.96 -17.44 -12.69
C CYS A 69 15.60 -16.36 -13.73
N GLY A 70 15.37 -16.73 -14.98
CA GLY A 70 14.93 -15.80 -16.02
C GLY A 70 13.57 -15.16 -15.72
N LYS A 71 12.63 -15.90 -15.11
CA LYS A 71 11.34 -15.34 -14.66
C LYS A 71 11.53 -14.37 -13.51
N ASP A 72 12.35 -14.72 -12.53
CA ASP A 72 12.62 -13.87 -11.37
C ASP A 72 13.29 -12.56 -11.78
N VAL A 73 14.28 -12.63 -12.69
CA VAL A 73 14.93 -11.45 -13.25
C VAL A 73 13.92 -10.54 -13.96
N ASN A 74 13.02 -11.11 -14.77
CA ASN A 74 11.98 -10.32 -15.44
C ASN A 74 10.99 -9.68 -14.45
N ALA A 75 10.62 -10.40 -13.38
CA ALA A 75 9.76 -9.85 -12.34
C ALA A 75 10.43 -8.66 -11.64
N LEU A 76 11.71 -8.80 -11.27
CA LEU A 76 12.50 -7.71 -10.68
C LEU A 76 12.62 -6.49 -11.61
N TYR A 77 12.78 -6.71 -12.92
CA TYR A 77 12.81 -5.61 -13.90
C TYR A 77 11.51 -4.81 -13.90
N GLU A 78 10.36 -5.47 -13.88
CA GLU A 78 9.07 -4.79 -13.84
C GLU A 78 8.81 -4.11 -12.49
N GLU A 79 9.22 -4.71 -11.37
CA GLU A 79 9.16 -4.08 -10.05
C GLU A 79 10.01 -2.80 -10.00
N ILE A 80 11.26 -2.86 -10.46
CA ILE A 80 12.15 -1.67 -10.54
C ILE A 80 11.53 -0.58 -11.41
N LYS A 81 10.88 -0.95 -12.51
CA LYS A 81 10.20 0.00 -13.40
C LYS A 81 8.99 0.65 -12.73
N GLN A 82 8.22 -0.09 -11.93
CA GLN A 82 7.13 0.45 -11.13
C GLN A 82 7.65 1.40 -10.05
N LEU A 83 8.65 0.98 -9.26
CA LEU A 83 9.29 1.81 -8.24
C LEU A 83 9.86 3.11 -8.82
N ARG A 84 10.41 3.08 -10.04
CA ARG A 84 10.86 4.31 -10.73
C ARG A 84 9.73 5.26 -11.08
N LYS A 85 8.54 4.74 -11.43
CA LYS A 85 7.36 5.58 -11.69
C LYS A 85 6.86 6.22 -10.40
N GLU A 86 6.69 5.42 -9.35
CA GLU A 86 6.29 5.90 -8.02
C GLU A 86 7.26 6.96 -7.48
N GLN A 87 8.57 6.71 -7.59
CA GLN A 87 9.58 7.70 -7.19
C GLN A 87 9.43 9.03 -7.95
N ASN A 88 9.09 8.99 -9.24
CA ASN A 88 8.88 10.22 -10.01
C ASN A 88 7.58 10.93 -9.64
N GLU A 89 6.53 10.18 -9.28
CA GLU A 89 5.28 10.74 -8.77
C GLU A 89 5.50 11.42 -7.42
N TYR A 90 6.18 10.77 -6.48
CA TYR A 90 6.55 11.38 -5.19
C TYR A 90 7.42 12.63 -5.36
N LYS A 91 8.36 12.65 -6.31
CA LYS A 91 9.13 13.87 -6.61
C LYS A 91 8.23 15.02 -7.06
N LYS A 92 7.21 14.76 -7.89
CA LYS A 92 6.24 15.78 -8.32
C LYS A 92 5.41 16.27 -7.15
N GLU A 93 4.89 15.37 -6.33
CA GLU A 93 4.09 15.71 -5.15
C GLU A 93 4.88 16.56 -4.15
N VAL A 94 6.14 16.20 -3.87
CA VAL A 94 7.03 17.00 -3.02
C VAL A 94 7.28 18.40 -3.58
N ASN A 95 7.39 18.54 -4.91
CA ASN A 95 7.56 19.86 -5.52
C ASN A 95 6.29 20.72 -5.39
N ILE A 96 5.10 20.13 -5.61
CA ILE A 96 3.82 20.82 -5.41
C ILE A 96 3.71 21.30 -3.95
N LEU A 97 3.97 20.41 -2.99
CA LEU A 97 3.92 20.76 -1.56
C LEU A 97 4.91 21.88 -1.19
N ARG A 98 6.08 21.94 -1.84
CA ARG A 98 7.04 23.05 -1.64
C ARG A 98 6.47 24.37 -2.16
N GLU A 99 5.87 24.37 -3.34
CA GLU A 99 5.25 25.56 -3.92
C GLU A 99 4.07 26.07 -3.07
N GLU A 100 3.19 25.17 -2.63
CA GLU A 100 2.09 25.48 -1.72
C GLU A 100 2.58 26.05 -0.40
N ASN A 101 3.64 25.48 0.18
CA ASN A 101 4.21 25.97 1.44
C ASN A 101 4.80 27.39 1.28
N GLU A 102 5.48 27.68 0.17
CA GLU A 102 5.95 29.04 -0.11
C GLU A 102 4.81 30.04 -0.32
N GLN A 103 3.70 29.62 -0.94
CA GLN A 103 2.51 30.46 -1.07
C GLN A 103 1.90 30.77 0.31
N VAL A 104 1.75 29.76 1.17
CA VAL A 104 1.26 29.94 2.55
C VAL A 104 2.15 30.88 3.35
N LYS A 105 3.49 30.75 3.24
CA LYS A 105 4.42 31.67 3.91
C LYS A 105 4.19 33.13 3.49
N LYS A 106 4.00 33.39 2.19
CA LYS A 106 3.70 34.73 1.67
C LYS A 106 2.38 35.26 2.22
N GLU A 107 1.33 34.44 2.27
CA GLU A 107 0.04 34.82 2.82
C GLU A 107 0.11 35.14 4.31
N VAL A 108 0.83 34.33 5.09
CA VAL A 108 1.07 34.59 6.52
C VAL A 108 1.78 35.92 6.71
N GLU A 109 2.80 36.23 5.90
CA GLU A 109 3.53 37.50 5.99
C GLU A 109 2.63 38.70 5.65
N GLN A 110 1.82 38.59 4.59
CA GLN A 110 0.84 39.62 4.25
C GLN A 110 -0.19 39.84 5.37
N LEU A 111 -0.67 38.77 6.01
CA LEU A 111 -1.59 38.86 7.14
C LEU A 111 -0.93 39.53 8.35
N ARG A 112 0.34 39.23 8.65
CA ARG A 112 1.11 39.89 9.71
C ARG A 112 1.25 41.40 9.47
N GLN A 113 1.51 41.79 8.23
CA GLN A 113 1.57 43.20 7.85
C GLN A 113 0.21 43.88 8.03
N LYS A 114 -0.88 43.27 7.55
CA LYS A 114 -2.24 43.78 7.74
C LYS A 114 -2.59 43.95 9.21
N ILE A 115 -2.28 42.96 10.06
CA ILE A 115 -2.52 43.04 11.51
C ILE A 115 -1.73 44.20 12.13
N THR A 116 -0.47 44.39 11.75
CA THR A 116 0.37 45.48 12.24
C THR A 116 -0.22 46.84 11.88
N ILE A 117 -0.66 47.00 10.63
CA ILE A 117 -1.32 48.23 10.16
C ILE A 117 -2.61 48.47 10.94
N SER A 118 -3.47 47.46 11.09
CA SER A 118 -4.72 47.57 11.83
C SER A 118 -4.50 47.96 13.29
N LYS A 119 -3.49 47.37 13.96
CA LYS A 119 -3.11 47.75 15.33
C LYS A 119 -2.71 49.23 15.40
N GLY A 120 -1.87 49.70 14.48
CA GLY A 120 -1.48 51.12 14.41
C GLY A 120 -2.67 52.06 14.18
N ILE A 121 -3.64 51.67 13.34
CA ILE A 121 -4.87 52.45 13.14
C ILE A 121 -5.70 52.49 14.43
N ILE A 122 -5.87 51.35 15.11
CA ILE A 122 -6.61 51.28 16.38
C ILE A 122 -5.96 52.21 17.41
N GLU A 123 -4.65 52.12 17.62
CA GLU A 123 -3.92 52.99 18.55
C GLU A 123 -4.09 54.47 18.23
N LYS A 124 -3.98 54.86 16.95
CA LYS A 124 -4.22 56.24 16.51
C LYS A 124 -5.64 56.68 16.86
N THR A 125 -6.66 55.89 16.52
CA THR A 125 -8.06 56.22 16.79
C THR A 125 -8.35 56.29 18.30
N GLU A 126 -7.73 55.44 19.12
CA GLU A 126 -7.84 55.51 20.57
C GLU A 126 -7.18 56.76 21.14
N SER A 127 -6.01 57.14 20.61
CA SER A 127 -5.31 58.36 21.02
C SER A 127 -6.13 59.61 20.71
N GLU A 128 -6.78 59.67 19.54
CA GLU A 128 -7.68 60.75 19.16
C GLU A 128 -8.93 60.79 20.02
N LYS A 129 -9.53 59.62 20.31
CA LYS A 129 -10.66 59.50 21.25
C LYS A 129 -10.28 60.00 22.65
N LYS A 130 -9.06 59.72 23.11
CA LYS A 130 -8.55 60.23 24.40
C LYS A 130 -8.34 61.75 24.36
N LYS A 131 -7.69 62.29 23.32
CA LYS A 131 -7.49 63.75 23.14
C LYS A 131 -8.80 64.54 23.11
N LYS A 132 -9.87 63.97 22.54
CA LYS A 132 -11.20 64.61 22.51
C LYS A 132 -11.89 64.63 23.88
N LYS A 133 -11.50 63.76 24.83
CA LYS A 133 -12.08 63.72 26.18
C LYS A 133 -11.39 64.75 27.08
N HIS A 134 -12.16 65.69 27.63
CA HIS A 134 -11.69 66.67 28.61
C HIS A 134 -12.34 66.39 29.96
N CYS A 135 -11.56 66.41 31.04
CA CYS A 135 -12.04 66.17 32.40
C CYS A 135 -12.09 67.50 33.17
N TYR A 136 -13.23 67.80 33.80
CA TYR A 136 -13.46 69.04 34.55
C TYR A 136 -13.74 68.70 36.02
N THR A 137 -12.81 69.08 36.91
CA THR A 137 -12.82 68.63 38.32
C THR A 137 -13.52 69.60 39.28
N ARG A 138 -14.09 70.70 38.79
CA ARG A 138 -14.65 71.78 39.65
C ARG A 138 -16.05 72.24 39.24
N ILE A 139 -16.84 71.33 38.65
CA ILE A 139 -18.24 71.59 38.32
C ILE A 139 -19.11 71.07 39.46
N SER A 140 -19.79 71.98 40.16
CA SER A 140 -20.71 71.67 41.26
C SER A 140 -21.95 70.96 40.72
N LEU A 141 -22.04 69.65 40.93
CA LEU A 141 -23.19 68.84 40.51
C LEU A 141 -24.09 68.58 41.71
N THR A 142 -25.27 69.19 41.71
CA THR A 142 -26.35 68.84 42.65
C THR A 142 -26.81 67.41 42.38
N TYR A 143 -26.75 66.56 43.42
CA TYR A 143 -27.09 65.14 43.35
C TYR A 143 -28.53 64.93 42.84
N GLY A 144 -28.70 63.99 41.90
CA GLY A 144 -30.02 63.51 41.45
C GLY A 144 -30.47 63.91 40.02
N LYS A 145 -29.79 64.84 39.34
CA LYS A 145 -30.17 65.26 37.97
C LYS A 145 -29.01 65.11 36.97
N THR A 146 -28.70 63.89 36.57
CA THR A 146 -27.77 63.61 35.46
C THR A 146 -28.27 64.18 34.12
N ALA A 147 -29.59 64.39 33.97
CA ALA A 147 -30.21 65.00 32.80
C ALA A 147 -29.68 66.42 32.47
N ASN A 148 -29.24 67.18 33.48
CA ASN A 148 -28.81 68.58 33.29
C ASN A 148 -27.28 68.74 33.21
N LEU A 149 -26.50 67.64 33.20
CA LEU A 149 -25.04 67.71 33.18
C LEU A 149 -24.51 68.34 31.88
N ARG A 150 -25.13 67.98 30.75
CA ARG A 150 -24.77 68.52 29.42
C ARG A 150 -25.03 70.02 29.33
N GLU A 151 -26.21 70.47 29.77
CA GLU A 151 -26.58 71.90 29.77
C GLU A 151 -25.68 72.72 30.71
N LYS A 152 -25.41 72.21 31.92
CA LYS A 152 -24.48 72.86 32.87
C LYS A 152 -23.06 72.95 32.31
N MET A 153 -22.59 71.93 31.59
CA MET A 153 -21.29 72.00 30.91
C MET A 153 -21.28 73.04 29.79
N VAL A 154 -22.34 73.12 28.98
CA VAL A 154 -22.45 74.12 27.90
C VAL A 154 -22.49 75.54 28.48
N SER A 155 -23.30 75.80 29.51
CA SER A 155 -23.35 77.11 30.20
C SER A 155 -22.00 77.45 30.85
N PHE A 156 -21.39 76.51 31.58
CA PHE A 156 -20.10 76.75 32.24
C PHE A 156 -19.00 77.11 31.24
N ILE A 157 -18.92 76.40 30.11
CA ILE A 157 -17.94 76.67 29.06
C ILE A 157 -18.25 78.01 28.38
N GLY A 158 -19.52 78.28 28.04
CA GLY A 158 -19.94 79.53 27.42
C GLY A 158 -19.64 80.74 28.30
N GLU A 159 -19.90 80.67 29.61
CA GLU A 159 -19.66 81.78 30.54
C GLU A 159 -18.17 81.97 30.88
N LYS A 160 -17.44 80.88 31.17
CA LYS A 160 -16.04 80.97 31.65
C LYS A 160 -15.03 81.10 30.52
N LEU A 161 -15.27 80.45 29.39
CA LEU A 161 -14.34 80.43 28.27
C LEU A 161 -14.81 81.32 27.11
N LYS A 162 -16.06 81.79 27.11
CA LYS A 162 -16.66 82.62 26.03
C LYS A 162 -16.60 81.94 24.65
N VAL A 163 -16.68 80.61 24.63
CA VAL A 163 -16.67 79.81 23.38
C VAL A 163 -17.98 79.03 23.27
N ALA A 164 -18.57 79.03 22.07
CA ALA A 164 -19.72 78.19 21.75
C ALA A 164 -19.26 76.76 21.48
N VAL A 165 -19.78 75.78 22.24
CA VAL A 165 -19.33 74.38 22.14
C VAL A 165 -20.52 73.43 22.10
N THR A 166 -20.46 72.44 21.20
CA THR A 166 -21.40 71.33 21.11
C THR A 166 -20.87 70.13 21.89
N VAL A 167 -21.48 69.84 23.04
CA VAL A 167 -21.11 68.67 23.86
C VAL A 167 -21.82 67.43 23.32
N SER A 168 -21.10 66.39 22.91
CA SER A 168 -21.68 65.16 22.34
C SER A 168 -22.15 64.15 23.40
N GLY A 169 -21.54 64.15 24.58
CA GLY A 169 -21.91 63.26 25.69
C GLY A 169 -21.24 63.68 26.99
N THR A 170 -21.89 63.37 28.10
CA THR A 170 -21.36 63.65 29.45
C THR A 170 -21.48 62.41 30.32
N ARG A 171 -20.51 62.19 31.20
CA ARG A 171 -20.52 61.09 32.17
C ARG A 171 -19.90 61.58 33.46
N LYS A 172 -20.59 61.40 34.60
CA LYS A 172 -19.97 61.56 35.92
C LYS A 172 -18.96 60.43 36.09
N LEU A 173 -17.68 60.78 36.18
CA LEU A 173 -16.67 59.86 36.70
C LEU A 173 -16.87 59.80 38.22
N SER A 174 -16.77 58.61 38.81
CA SER A 174 -17.01 58.39 40.24
C SER A 174 -16.26 59.42 41.09
N GLU A 175 -16.86 59.84 42.20
CA GLU A 175 -16.13 60.61 43.22
C GLU A 175 -14.97 59.72 43.68
N LYS A 176 -13.72 60.19 43.55
CA LYS A 176 -12.62 59.56 44.27
C LYS A 176 -12.96 59.74 45.75
N VAL A 177 -13.34 58.64 46.40
CA VAL A 177 -13.43 58.52 47.87
C VAL A 177 -12.05 58.74 48.45
#